data_AF-A0A954ZW84-F1
#
_entry.id   AF-A0A954ZW84-F1
#
_cell.length_a   1.000
_cell.length_b   1.000
_cell.length_c   1.000
_cell.angle_alpha   90.00
_cell.angle_beta   90.00
_cell.angle_gamma   90.00
#
_symmetry.space_group_name_H-M   'P 1'
#
loop_
_entity.id
_entity.type
_entity.pdbx_description
1 polymer ?
#
loop_
_entity_poly.entity_id
_entity_poly.type
_entity_poly.pdbx_seq_one_letter_code
_entity_poly.pdbx_strand_id
1 'polypeptide(L)'
;MNRQPKSLVIACGLAMGLFAATTSAQVAPPPTEPAKDQPTYTPPPKPEPKPAATPSAKPTEPQPQEGMNIRKRDPNNTEDLPNIPYPKLAQTGPDGRIVRLRQLPDILALRSNPTVGPKSVEAIMPLVYLRRYKMETSVIDNVDLYWQLTSGLIENMDMGDIHEMGRVADMMKPLVPEVSLSQDLLNRNILTRTQAGMNKKIVNEYKREVTDEIQVLDGEKGLEEVMRFVLDDSMQEARLAYQGMLVELMDQVKTVVEKASVDSSEAQALVELQKKPSTDPAEQIEQIIEFDTAFRKLGYDDAVAIFTAMRGEREFENVAPTISTIDVMHDRKKITDAIDLKMTDGRTGETLHNSVEQKKQEAEKKAQQEKPENESGDN
;
A
#
# COMPACT_ATOMS: atom_id res chain seq x y z
N MET A 1 -19.01 40.95 11.18
CA MET A 1 -18.60 40.62 9.80
C MET A 1 -18.22 39.15 9.76
N ASN A 2 -19.13 38.29 9.24
CA ASN A 2 -18.91 36.86 9.06
C ASN A 2 -17.99 36.64 7.85
N ARG A 3 -16.73 36.22 8.09
CA ARG A 3 -15.87 35.71 7.01
C ARG A 3 -16.01 34.19 7.00
N GLN A 4 -16.68 33.66 5.99
CA GLN A 4 -16.65 32.23 5.73
C GLN A 4 -15.22 31.82 5.33
N PRO A 5 -14.61 30.81 5.97
CA PRO A 5 -13.36 30.26 5.52
C PRO A 5 -13.59 29.55 4.19
N LYS A 6 -12.89 29.99 3.14
CA LYS A 6 -12.84 29.28 1.87
C LYS A 6 -11.97 28.03 2.08
N SER A 7 -12.60 26.86 2.20
CA SER A 7 -11.89 25.58 2.16
C SER A 7 -11.23 25.41 0.79
N LEU A 8 -9.91 25.59 0.75
CA LEU A 8 -9.10 25.32 -0.42
C LEU A 8 -8.87 23.81 -0.47
N VAL A 9 -9.64 23.09 -1.29
CA VAL A 9 -9.43 21.66 -1.53
C VAL A 9 -8.18 21.52 -2.40
N ILE A 10 -7.02 21.32 -1.78
CA ILE A 10 -5.79 20.95 -2.47
C ILE A 10 -5.89 19.46 -2.79
N ALA A 11 -6.31 19.14 -4.01
CA ALA A 11 -6.14 17.81 -4.55
C ALA A 11 -4.64 17.57 -4.77
N CYS A 12 -3.94 17.03 -3.75
CA CYS A 12 -2.59 16.48 -3.88
C CYS A 12 -2.64 15.21 -4.74
N GLY A 13 -2.97 15.37 -6.01
CA GLY A 13 -2.65 14.41 -7.04
C GLY A 13 -1.16 14.51 -7.32
N LEU A 14 -0.33 13.83 -6.51
CA LEU A 14 0.97 13.34 -6.98
C LEU A 14 0.68 12.29 -8.07
N ALA A 15 0.24 12.78 -9.22
CA ALA A 15 0.43 12.10 -10.47
C ALA A 15 1.94 12.11 -10.69
N MET A 16 2.61 11.05 -10.22
CA MET A 16 3.88 10.65 -10.80
C MET A 16 3.62 10.34 -12.27
N GLY A 17 3.62 11.39 -13.09
CA GLY A 17 3.55 11.34 -14.53
C GLY A 17 4.84 10.72 -15.05
N LEU A 18 4.93 9.40 -14.98
CA LEU A 18 5.98 8.61 -15.60
C LEU A 18 5.78 8.59 -17.11
N PHE A 19 6.17 9.66 -17.80
CA PHE A 19 6.57 9.61 -19.22
C PHE A 19 7.60 10.72 -19.51
N ALA A 20 8.78 10.62 -18.91
CA ALA A 20 9.98 11.16 -19.53
C ALA A 20 10.49 10.10 -20.51
N ALA A 21 10.15 10.23 -21.79
CA ALA A 21 10.80 9.47 -22.85
C ALA A 21 12.31 9.77 -22.78
N THR A 22 13.12 8.76 -22.48
CA THR A 22 14.57 8.84 -22.61
C THR A 22 14.89 9.02 -24.09
N THR A 23 15.11 10.26 -24.52
CA THR A 23 15.78 10.51 -25.79
C THR A 23 17.21 10.01 -25.63
N SER A 24 17.44 8.75 -25.98
CA SER A 24 18.78 8.21 -26.16
C SER A 24 19.45 9.04 -27.26
N ALA A 25 20.30 9.97 -26.86
CA ALA A 25 21.21 10.64 -27.77
C ALA A 25 22.12 9.56 -28.36
N GLN A 26 21.76 9.12 -29.56
CA GLN A 26 22.52 8.14 -30.32
C GLN A 26 23.84 8.82 -30.70
N VAL A 27 24.92 8.51 -29.96
CA VAL A 27 26.27 8.91 -30.32
C VAL A 27 26.60 8.23 -31.63
N ALA A 28 26.63 9.00 -32.71
CA ALA A 28 27.04 8.52 -34.01
C ALA A 28 28.48 7.98 -33.90
N PRO A 29 28.75 6.71 -34.28
CA PRO A 29 30.11 6.22 -34.37
C PRO A 29 30.89 7.03 -35.42
N PRO A 30 32.21 7.21 -35.23
CA PRO A 30 33.04 7.94 -36.19
C PRO A 30 32.94 7.30 -37.59
N PRO A 31 33.04 8.11 -38.67
CA PRO A 31 32.90 7.62 -40.03
C PRO A 31 33.95 6.55 -40.31
N THR A 32 33.48 5.33 -40.57
CA THR A 32 34.31 4.23 -41.04
C THR A 32 34.65 4.49 -42.51
N GLU A 33 35.90 4.19 -42.89
CA GLU A 33 36.46 4.37 -44.23
C GLU A 33 35.53 3.85 -45.36
N PRO A 34 35.56 4.47 -46.54
CA PRO A 34 34.68 4.12 -47.65
C PRO A 34 34.87 2.66 -48.07
N ALA A 35 33.77 1.89 -47.98
CA ALA A 35 33.70 0.52 -48.45
C ALA A 35 33.94 0.48 -49.97
N LYS A 36 34.87 -0.39 -50.39
CA LYS A 36 35.18 -0.67 -51.80
C LYS A 36 33.93 -1.16 -52.54
N ASP A 37 33.85 -0.75 -53.80
CA ASP A 37 32.74 -0.94 -54.75
C ASP A 37 32.07 -2.31 -54.66
N GLN A 38 30.82 -2.33 -54.20
CA GLN A 38 29.93 -3.47 -54.43
C GLN A 38 29.31 -3.37 -55.82
N PRO A 39 29.18 -4.51 -56.55
CA PRO A 39 28.59 -4.52 -57.88
C PRO A 39 27.13 -4.03 -57.84
N THR A 40 26.83 -3.05 -58.68
CA THR A 40 25.51 -2.45 -58.82
C THR A 40 24.48 -3.49 -59.26
N TYR A 41 23.63 -3.93 -58.33
CA TYR A 41 22.48 -4.76 -58.64
C TYR A 41 21.47 -3.97 -59.47
N THR A 42 21.25 -4.38 -60.71
CA THR A 42 20.17 -3.85 -61.55
C THR A 42 18.94 -4.73 -61.33
N PRO A 43 17.87 -4.24 -60.66
CA PRO A 43 16.68 -5.04 -60.46
C PRO A 43 15.98 -5.33 -61.80
N PRO A 44 15.37 -6.52 -61.97
CA PRO A 44 14.65 -6.87 -63.19
C PRO A 44 13.45 -5.93 -63.43
N PRO A 45 13.08 -5.69 -64.70
CA PRO A 45 12.00 -4.79 -65.07
C PRO A 45 10.67 -5.26 -64.47
N LYS A 46 9.96 -4.30 -63.87
CA LYS A 46 8.68 -4.51 -63.20
C LYS A 46 7.64 -5.00 -64.22
N PRO A 47 6.98 -6.16 -63.99
CA PRO A 47 5.98 -6.68 -64.92
C PRO A 47 4.79 -5.72 -65.04
N GLU A 48 4.32 -5.53 -66.28
CA GLU A 48 3.18 -4.68 -66.58
C GLU A 48 1.89 -5.20 -65.91
N PRO A 49 1.08 -4.31 -65.30
CA PRO A 49 -0.12 -4.72 -64.60
C PRO A 49 -1.19 -5.25 -65.57
N LYS A 50 -1.62 -6.49 -65.34
CA LYS A 50 -2.82 -7.07 -65.95
C LYS A 50 -4.05 -6.21 -65.61
N PRO A 51 -4.98 -5.98 -66.56
CA PRO A 51 -6.27 -5.35 -66.27
C PRO A 51 -7.03 -6.15 -65.22
N ALA A 52 -7.28 -5.54 -64.06
CA ALA A 52 -8.05 -6.16 -63.00
C ALA A 52 -9.54 -6.23 -63.40
N ALA A 53 -10.13 -7.42 -63.21
CA ALA A 53 -11.56 -7.62 -63.32
C ALA A 53 -12.31 -6.71 -62.34
N THR A 54 -13.43 -6.16 -62.80
CA THR A 54 -14.31 -5.26 -62.06
C THR A 54 -14.78 -5.93 -60.76
N PRO A 55 -14.49 -5.37 -59.57
CA PRO A 55 -14.92 -5.98 -58.32
C PRO A 55 -16.44 -5.83 -58.15
N SER A 56 -17.12 -6.96 -57.94
CA SER A 56 -18.47 -7.00 -57.37
C SER A 56 -18.54 -6.14 -56.11
N ALA A 57 -19.69 -5.48 -55.95
CA ALA A 57 -20.04 -4.56 -54.87
C ALA A 57 -19.32 -4.85 -53.55
N LYS A 58 -18.49 -3.89 -53.12
CA LYS A 58 -17.93 -3.85 -51.76
C LYS A 58 -19.08 -3.96 -50.74
N PRO A 59 -18.97 -4.82 -49.72
CA PRO A 59 -19.81 -4.73 -48.54
C PRO A 59 -19.72 -3.30 -48.00
N THR A 60 -20.87 -2.64 -47.88
CA THR A 60 -20.99 -1.32 -47.27
C THR A 60 -20.35 -1.38 -45.89
N GLU A 61 -19.22 -0.69 -45.70
CA GLU A 61 -18.65 -0.49 -44.37
C GLU A 61 -19.74 0.14 -43.49
N PRO A 62 -20.04 -0.41 -42.30
CA PRO A 62 -20.96 0.22 -41.39
C PRO A 62 -20.43 1.61 -41.08
N GLN A 63 -21.17 2.64 -41.50
CA GLN A 63 -20.82 4.02 -41.20
C GLN A 63 -20.72 4.16 -39.68
N PRO A 64 -19.63 4.76 -39.14
CA PRO A 64 -19.55 5.06 -37.72
C PRO A 64 -20.78 5.90 -37.36
N GLN A 65 -21.60 5.41 -36.44
CA GLN A 65 -22.75 6.16 -35.93
C GLN A 65 -22.24 7.43 -35.25
N GLU A 66 -22.24 8.55 -35.99
CA GLU A 66 -22.10 9.90 -35.46
C GLU A 66 -23.20 10.10 -34.43
N GLY A 67 -22.86 10.01 -33.14
CA GLY A 67 -23.83 10.30 -32.06
C GLY A 67 -23.64 9.52 -30.77
N MET A 68 -22.97 8.36 -30.80
CA MET A 68 -22.57 7.70 -29.55
C MET A 68 -21.24 8.28 -29.07
N ASN A 69 -21.34 9.40 -28.34
CA ASN A 69 -20.28 9.81 -27.42
C ASN A 69 -20.15 8.72 -26.36
N ILE A 70 -19.36 7.68 -26.66
CA ILE A 70 -18.82 6.78 -25.65
C ILE A 70 -17.93 7.68 -24.79
N ARG A 71 -18.53 8.31 -23.77
CA ARG A 71 -17.78 9.02 -22.74
C ARG A 71 -16.79 8.00 -22.22
N LYS A 72 -15.50 8.17 -22.54
CA LYS A 72 -14.43 7.43 -21.89
C LYS A 72 -14.60 7.71 -20.42
N ARG A 73 -15.21 6.75 -19.72
CA ARG A 73 -15.59 6.90 -18.31
C ARG A 73 -14.29 7.03 -17.55
N ASP A 74 -14.01 8.23 -17.06
CA ASP A 74 -12.78 8.51 -16.36
C ASP A 74 -12.59 7.43 -15.27
N PRO A 75 -11.50 6.64 -15.31
CA PRO A 75 -11.24 5.63 -14.29
C PRO A 75 -11.16 6.23 -12.88
N ASN A 76 -10.92 7.54 -12.76
CA ASN A 76 -10.89 8.28 -11.50
C ASN A 76 -12.22 8.88 -11.08
N ASN A 77 -13.30 8.77 -11.87
CA ASN A 77 -14.58 9.30 -11.43
C ASN A 77 -15.15 8.47 -10.26
N THR A 78 -15.12 9.04 -9.06
CA THR A 78 -15.64 8.46 -7.82
C THR A 78 -17.15 8.67 -7.67
N GLU A 79 -17.79 9.49 -8.52
CA GLU A 79 -19.24 9.77 -8.48
C GLU A 79 -20.09 8.53 -8.74
N ASP A 80 -19.52 7.50 -9.39
CA ASP A 80 -20.19 6.23 -9.67
C ASP A 80 -20.06 5.18 -8.54
N LEU A 81 -19.40 5.51 -7.42
CA LEU A 81 -19.21 4.56 -6.32
C LEU A 81 -20.46 4.49 -5.43
N PRO A 82 -20.87 3.28 -5.01
CA PRO A 82 -22.03 3.13 -4.13
C PRO A 82 -21.74 3.78 -2.77
N ASN A 83 -22.69 4.56 -2.27
CA ASN A 83 -22.57 5.21 -0.96
C ASN A 83 -22.91 4.22 0.18
N ILE A 84 -22.02 3.25 0.40
CA ILE A 84 -22.16 2.24 1.44
C ILE A 84 -21.33 2.68 2.66
N PRO A 85 -21.90 2.72 3.88
CA PRO A 85 -21.15 3.00 5.10
C PRO A 85 -20.03 1.98 5.33
N TYR A 86 -18.89 2.44 5.87
CA TYR A 86 -17.76 1.58 6.24
C TYR A 86 -17.05 2.09 7.50
N PRO A 87 -16.31 1.21 8.21
CA PRO A 87 -15.44 1.62 9.31
C PRO A 87 -14.34 2.55 8.81
N LYS A 88 -14.27 3.76 9.37
CA LYS A 88 -13.19 4.70 9.08
C LYS A 88 -11.85 4.20 9.60
N LEU A 89 -10.77 4.43 8.85
CA LEU A 89 -9.41 4.11 9.29
C LEU A 89 -8.84 5.17 10.23
N ALA A 90 -9.22 6.43 10.03
CA ALA A 90 -8.79 7.52 10.88
C ALA A 90 -9.54 7.48 12.22
N GLN A 91 -8.77 7.41 13.29
CA GLN A 91 -9.26 7.42 14.67
C GLN A 91 -8.45 8.44 15.44
N THR A 92 -9.14 9.31 16.18
CA THR A 92 -8.48 10.31 17.03
C THR A 92 -7.92 9.64 18.28
N GLY A 93 -6.63 9.84 18.51
CA GLY A 93 -5.92 9.39 19.70
C GLY A 93 -6.22 10.23 20.94
N PRO A 94 -5.69 9.84 22.11
CA PRO A 94 -5.87 10.58 23.36
C PRO A 94 -5.25 11.98 23.34
N ASP A 95 -4.31 12.22 22.43
CA ASP A 95 -3.63 13.49 22.19
C ASP A 95 -4.39 14.42 21.21
N GLY A 96 -5.52 13.96 20.67
CA GLY A 96 -6.29 14.70 19.68
C GLY A 96 -5.77 14.58 18.24
N ARG A 97 -4.69 13.82 17.99
CA ARG A 97 -4.15 13.57 16.65
C ARG A 97 -4.75 12.29 16.05
N ILE A 98 -4.77 12.14 14.74
CA ILE A 98 -5.16 10.91 14.06
C ILE A 98 -4.04 9.89 14.23
N VAL A 99 -4.37 8.74 14.82
CA VAL A 99 -3.43 7.64 15.03
C VAL A 99 -2.85 7.21 13.68
N ARG A 100 -1.51 7.26 13.58
CA ARG A 100 -0.79 6.84 12.38
C ARG A 100 -0.86 5.32 12.22
N LEU A 101 -1.19 4.86 11.02
CA LEU A 101 -1.38 3.43 10.76
C LEU A 101 -0.03 2.69 10.80
N ARG A 102 0.00 1.58 11.55
CA ARG A 102 1.17 0.68 11.62
C ARG A 102 1.26 -0.31 10.44
N GLN A 103 0.29 -0.27 9.54
CA GLN A 103 0.17 -1.15 8.38
C GLN A 103 -0.16 -0.32 7.15
N LEU A 104 0.00 -0.94 5.98
CA LEU A 104 -0.40 -0.33 4.72
C LEU A 104 -1.88 0.07 4.73
N PRO A 105 -2.21 1.35 4.48
CA PRO A 105 -3.58 1.83 4.38
C PRO A 105 -4.42 1.00 3.42
N ASP A 106 -3.85 0.55 2.29
CA ASP A 106 -4.54 -0.31 1.33
C ASP A 106 -5.00 -1.64 1.95
N ILE A 107 -4.17 -2.31 2.76
CA ILE A 107 -4.51 -3.59 3.41
C ILE A 107 -5.63 -3.37 4.43
N LEU A 108 -5.51 -2.32 5.24
CA LEU A 108 -6.53 -1.96 6.23
C LEU A 108 -7.85 -1.55 5.56
N ALA A 109 -7.78 -0.82 4.44
CA ALA A 109 -8.94 -0.47 3.65
C ALA A 109 -9.64 -1.72 3.09
N LEU A 110 -8.89 -2.73 2.62
CA LEU A 110 -9.49 -3.97 2.07
C LEU A 110 -10.32 -4.70 3.13
N ARG A 111 -9.91 -4.62 4.39
CA ARG A 111 -10.65 -5.16 5.52
C ARG A 111 -11.91 -4.35 5.84
N SER A 112 -11.83 -3.02 5.78
CA SER A 112 -12.98 -2.13 6.03
C SER A 112 -13.94 -2.03 4.85
N ASN A 113 -13.54 -2.46 3.65
CA ASN A 113 -14.31 -2.31 2.43
C ASN A 113 -15.50 -3.29 2.38
N PRO A 114 -16.75 -2.82 2.45
CA PRO A 114 -17.94 -3.67 2.53
C PRO A 114 -18.20 -4.42 1.21
N THR A 115 -17.56 -4.02 0.12
CA THR A 115 -17.69 -4.69 -1.17
C THR A 115 -16.70 -5.84 -1.35
N VAL A 116 -15.73 -6.01 -0.44
CA VAL A 116 -14.72 -7.08 -0.49
C VAL A 116 -15.14 -8.24 0.42
N GLY A 117 -15.66 -9.30 -0.20
CA GLY A 117 -16.09 -10.50 0.51
C GLY A 117 -14.92 -11.43 0.92
N PRO A 118 -15.18 -12.43 1.79
CA PRO A 118 -14.16 -13.39 2.24
C PRO A 118 -13.44 -14.12 1.09
N LYS A 119 -14.18 -14.49 0.02
CA LYS A 119 -13.60 -15.15 -1.16
C LYS A 119 -12.55 -14.30 -1.87
N SER A 120 -12.73 -12.98 -1.89
CA SER A 120 -11.74 -12.08 -2.48
C SER A 120 -10.48 -12.02 -1.60
N VAL A 121 -10.62 -12.09 -0.28
CA VAL A 121 -9.48 -12.08 0.67
C VAL A 121 -8.55 -13.26 0.44
N GLU A 122 -9.10 -14.47 0.27
CA GLU A 122 -8.32 -15.68 -0.03
C GLU A 122 -7.49 -15.52 -1.32
N ALA A 123 -8.04 -14.85 -2.34
CA ALA A 123 -7.33 -14.56 -3.59
C ALA A 123 -6.32 -13.41 -3.47
N ILE A 124 -6.51 -12.49 -2.52
CA ILE A 124 -5.64 -11.32 -2.31
C ILE A 124 -4.35 -11.72 -1.57
N MET A 125 -4.45 -12.58 -0.55
CA MET A 125 -3.32 -12.87 0.35
C MET A 125 -2.05 -13.36 -0.34
N PRO A 126 -2.10 -14.31 -1.30
CA PRO A 126 -0.90 -14.73 -2.03
C PRO A 126 -0.18 -13.57 -2.74
N LEU A 127 -0.92 -12.58 -3.23
CA LEU A 127 -0.32 -11.40 -3.84
C LEU A 127 0.26 -10.43 -2.85
N VAL A 128 -0.36 -10.27 -1.67
CA VAL A 128 0.22 -9.46 -0.59
C VAL A 128 1.58 -10.03 -0.18
N TYR A 129 1.68 -11.36 -0.06
CA TYR A 129 2.96 -12.01 0.25
C TYR A 129 4.00 -11.86 -0.87
N LEU A 130 3.61 -12.09 -2.13
CA LEU A 130 4.49 -11.87 -3.27
C LEU A 130 4.98 -10.41 -3.37
N ARG A 131 4.09 -9.46 -3.09
CA ARG A 131 4.41 -8.03 -3.13
C ARG A 131 5.39 -7.66 -2.03
N ARG A 132 5.18 -8.16 -0.80
CA ARG A 132 6.14 -8.00 0.28
C ARG A 132 7.50 -8.60 -0.07
N TYR A 133 7.55 -9.80 -0.64
CA TYR A 133 8.80 -10.43 -1.09
C TYR A 133 9.58 -9.56 -2.09
N LYS A 134 8.88 -8.94 -3.05
CA LYS A 134 9.49 -7.99 -3.98
C LYS A 134 10.04 -6.77 -3.25
N MET A 135 9.28 -6.22 -2.30
CA MET A 135 9.73 -5.07 -1.52
C MET A 135 10.94 -5.40 -0.64
N GLU A 136 10.99 -6.58 -0.02
CA GLU A 136 12.16 -7.05 0.72
C GLU A 136 13.38 -7.15 -0.20
N THR A 137 13.21 -7.61 -1.45
CA THR A 137 14.28 -7.59 -2.46
C THR A 137 14.76 -6.18 -2.74
N SER A 138 13.83 -5.26 -3.05
CA SER A 138 14.15 -3.86 -3.29
C SER A 138 14.89 -3.21 -2.13
N VAL A 139 14.50 -3.52 -0.88
CA VAL A 139 15.17 -3.02 0.33
C VAL A 139 16.56 -3.61 0.48
N ILE A 140 16.77 -4.90 0.21
CA ILE A 140 18.11 -5.53 0.28
C ILE A 140 19.04 -4.91 -0.76
N ASP A 141 18.56 -4.79 -2.00
CA ASP A 141 19.34 -4.25 -3.12
C ASP A 141 19.70 -2.76 -2.92
N ASN A 142 19.01 -2.06 -2.01
CA ASN A 142 19.16 -0.62 -1.76
C ASN A 142 19.18 -0.31 -0.25
N VAL A 143 19.83 -1.15 0.56
CA VAL A 143 19.76 -1.04 2.03
C VAL A 143 20.46 0.22 2.55
N ASP A 144 21.57 0.62 1.91
CA ASP A 144 22.28 1.87 2.17
C ASP A 144 21.39 3.10 1.93
N LEU A 145 20.65 3.09 0.82
CA LEU A 145 19.74 4.14 0.42
C LEU A 145 18.56 4.23 1.39
N TYR A 146 17.98 3.08 1.74
CA TYR A 146 16.93 3.00 2.76
C TYR A 146 17.42 3.56 4.10
N TRP A 147 18.64 3.22 4.53
CA TRP A 147 19.22 3.76 5.76
C TRP A 147 19.44 5.26 5.67
N GLN A 148 19.97 5.77 4.57
CA GLN A 148 20.19 7.20 4.38
C GLN A 148 18.87 7.98 4.47
N LEU A 149 17.82 7.50 3.77
CA LEU A 149 16.50 8.12 3.77
C LEU A 149 15.86 8.14 5.17
N THR A 150 16.03 7.06 5.94
CA THR A 150 15.41 6.88 7.27
C THR A 150 16.25 7.39 8.44
N SER A 151 17.50 7.79 8.22
CA SER A 151 18.40 8.30 9.27
C SER A 151 18.31 9.82 9.44
N GLY A 152 17.16 10.42 9.14
CA GLY A 152 16.97 11.86 9.26
C GLY A 152 17.01 12.63 7.94
N LEU A 153 17.26 11.99 6.78
CA LEU A 153 17.31 12.75 5.52
C LEU A 153 15.94 13.33 5.19
N ILE A 154 14.86 12.56 5.35
CA ILE A 154 13.50 13.05 5.08
C ILE A 154 13.08 14.10 6.13
N GLU A 155 13.47 13.88 7.38
CA GLU A 155 13.10 14.72 8.51
C GLU A 155 13.79 16.09 8.47
N ASN A 156 15.07 16.12 8.07
CA ASN A 156 15.92 17.31 8.10
C ASN A 156 15.99 18.08 6.78
N MET A 157 15.39 17.59 5.68
CA MET A 157 15.44 18.29 4.39
C MET A 157 14.68 19.62 4.44
N ASP A 158 15.11 20.58 3.64
CA ASP A 158 14.35 21.81 3.39
C ASP A 158 13.21 21.53 2.41
N MET A 159 11.99 21.45 2.94
CA MET A 159 10.79 21.21 2.14
C MET A 159 10.46 22.37 1.18
N GLY A 160 11.09 23.54 1.36
CA GLY A 160 11.02 24.67 0.43
C GLY A 160 11.92 24.52 -0.79
N ASP A 161 12.94 23.64 -0.75
CA ASP A 161 13.87 23.43 -1.86
C ASP A 161 13.38 22.30 -2.79
N ILE A 162 12.87 22.69 -3.95
CA ILE A 162 12.36 21.77 -4.97
C ILE A 162 13.45 20.84 -5.53
N HIS A 163 14.71 21.26 -5.54
CA HIS A 163 15.82 20.44 -6.02
C HIS A 163 16.18 19.36 -5.00
N GLU A 164 16.19 19.69 -3.72
CA GLU A 164 16.41 18.72 -2.65
C GLU A 164 15.26 17.69 -2.62
N MET A 165 14.01 18.15 -2.69
CA MET A 165 12.85 17.27 -2.76
C MET A 165 12.89 16.36 -4.00
N GLY A 166 13.29 16.89 -5.17
CA GLY A 166 13.46 16.11 -6.39
C GLY A 166 14.53 15.01 -6.24
N ARG A 167 15.67 15.34 -5.64
CA ARG A 167 16.73 14.37 -5.33
C ARG A 167 16.23 13.27 -4.39
N VAL A 168 15.53 13.63 -3.33
CA VAL A 168 14.99 12.64 -2.38
C VAL A 168 13.93 11.77 -3.05
N ALA A 169 13.07 12.33 -3.91
CA ALA A 169 12.11 11.55 -4.68
C ALA A 169 12.79 10.53 -5.61
N ASP A 170 13.88 10.92 -6.28
CA ASP A 170 14.67 10.01 -7.12
C ASP A 170 15.32 8.89 -6.29
N MET A 171 15.80 9.21 -5.09
CA MET A 171 16.35 8.25 -4.13
C MET A 171 15.28 7.28 -3.58
N MET A 172 14.04 7.72 -3.42
CA MET A 172 12.95 6.85 -2.94
C MET A 172 12.45 5.90 -4.02
N LYS A 173 12.60 6.25 -5.31
CA LYS A 173 12.06 5.50 -6.44
C LYS A 173 12.27 3.97 -6.40
N PRO A 174 13.46 3.42 -6.11
CA PRO A 174 13.65 1.95 -6.02
C PRO A 174 12.94 1.30 -4.83
N LEU A 175 12.57 2.09 -3.81
CA LEU A 175 11.94 1.66 -2.56
C LEU A 175 10.42 1.95 -2.54
N VAL A 176 9.89 2.54 -3.61
CA VAL A 176 8.47 2.84 -3.78
C VAL A 176 7.88 1.89 -4.83
N PRO A 177 6.77 1.19 -4.53
CA PRO A 177 6.14 0.33 -5.50
C PRO A 177 5.55 1.16 -6.66
N GLU A 178 5.62 0.63 -7.89
CA GLU A 178 5.13 1.32 -9.09
C GLU A 178 3.65 1.68 -9.04
N VAL A 179 2.84 0.83 -8.40
CA VAL A 179 1.40 1.00 -8.23
C VAL A 179 0.96 0.61 -6.83
N SER A 180 -0.13 1.22 -6.33
CA SER A 180 -0.72 0.82 -5.05
C SER A 180 -1.24 -0.63 -5.09
N LEU A 181 -1.40 -1.25 -3.92
CA LEU A 181 -1.93 -2.61 -3.82
C LEU A 181 -3.33 -2.71 -4.44
N SER A 182 -4.23 -1.75 -4.17
CA SER A 182 -5.57 -1.73 -4.78
C SER A 182 -5.52 -1.74 -6.31
N GLN A 183 -4.57 -0.99 -6.90
CA GLN A 183 -4.42 -0.90 -8.34
C GLN A 183 -3.82 -2.17 -8.93
N ASP A 184 -2.83 -2.79 -8.28
CA ASP A 184 -2.28 -4.08 -8.70
C ASP A 184 -3.35 -5.18 -8.69
N LEU A 185 -4.18 -5.23 -7.63
CA LEU A 185 -5.29 -6.18 -7.53
C LEU A 185 -6.37 -5.94 -8.61
N LEU A 186 -6.64 -4.69 -8.96
CA LEU A 186 -7.53 -4.33 -10.07
C LEU A 186 -6.94 -4.77 -11.43
N ASN A 187 -5.66 -4.48 -11.67
CA ASN A 187 -4.96 -4.85 -12.91
C ASN A 187 -4.96 -6.37 -13.15
N ARG A 188 -4.98 -7.15 -12.07
CA ARG A 188 -5.04 -8.62 -12.10
C ARG A 188 -6.46 -9.20 -12.09
N ASN A 189 -7.49 -8.35 -12.16
CA ASN A 189 -8.91 -8.73 -12.10
C ASN A 189 -9.31 -9.48 -10.81
N ILE A 190 -8.59 -9.28 -9.70
CA ILE A 190 -8.95 -9.85 -8.40
C ILE A 190 -9.97 -8.95 -7.70
N LEU A 191 -9.81 -7.63 -7.84
CA LEU A 191 -10.83 -6.67 -7.47
C LEU A 191 -11.58 -6.22 -8.72
N THR A 192 -12.89 -6.09 -8.57
CA THR A 192 -13.72 -5.33 -9.50
C THR A 192 -13.41 -3.84 -9.40
N ARG A 193 -13.77 -3.07 -10.43
CA ARG A 193 -13.64 -1.60 -10.42
C ARG A 193 -14.31 -0.96 -9.19
N THR A 194 -15.50 -1.43 -8.82
CA THR A 194 -16.22 -0.93 -7.64
C THR A 194 -15.47 -1.22 -6.35
N GLN A 195 -14.93 -2.44 -6.20
CA GLN A 195 -14.15 -2.80 -5.02
C GLN A 195 -12.87 -1.99 -4.90
N ALA A 196 -12.07 -1.89 -5.98
CA ALA A 196 -10.86 -1.08 -6.00
C ALA A 196 -11.16 0.41 -5.76
N GLY A 197 -12.23 0.94 -6.37
CA GLY A 197 -12.66 2.31 -6.17
C GLY A 197 -13.09 2.63 -4.74
N MET A 198 -13.85 1.73 -4.10
CA MET A 198 -14.19 1.85 -2.68
C MET A 198 -12.94 1.76 -1.79
N ASN A 199 -11.98 0.90 -2.12
CA ASN A 199 -10.73 0.80 -1.36
C ASN A 199 -9.94 2.11 -1.43
N LYS A 200 -9.77 2.64 -2.64
CA LYS A 200 -9.12 3.94 -2.89
C LYS A 200 -9.83 5.07 -2.15
N LYS A 201 -11.17 5.06 -2.10
CA LYS A 201 -11.96 6.04 -1.34
C LYS A 201 -11.61 6.00 0.15
N ILE A 202 -11.61 4.81 0.76
CA ILE A 202 -11.29 4.63 2.19
C ILE A 202 -9.86 5.13 2.51
N VAL A 203 -8.88 4.76 1.68
CA VAL A 203 -7.49 5.23 1.82
C VAL A 203 -7.38 6.75 1.69
N ASN A 204 -8.03 7.34 0.68
CA ASN A 204 -7.99 8.78 0.46
C ASN A 204 -8.66 9.56 1.59
N GLU A 205 -9.75 9.04 2.17
CA GLU A 205 -10.38 9.67 3.34
C GLU A 205 -9.46 9.65 4.55
N TYR A 206 -8.74 8.54 4.81
CA TYR A 206 -7.72 8.49 5.85
C TYR A 206 -6.63 9.55 5.64
N LYS A 207 -6.02 9.56 4.44
CA LYS A 207 -4.96 10.51 4.12
C LYS A 207 -5.44 11.95 4.24
N ARG A 208 -6.66 12.24 3.79
CA ARG A 208 -7.28 13.57 3.93
C ARG A 208 -7.46 13.95 5.39
N GLU A 209 -7.99 13.07 6.23
CA GLU A 209 -8.18 13.37 7.66
C GLU A 209 -6.84 13.61 8.37
N VAL A 210 -5.77 12.89 7.98
CA VAL A 210 -4.40 13.16 8.46
C VAL A 210 -3.88 14.52 7.98
N THR A 211 -4.03 14.85 6.70
CA THR A 211 -3.56 16.15 6.19
C THR A 211 -4.34 17.32 6.76
N ASP A 212 -5.65 17.16 6.96
CA ASP A 212 -6.51 18.17 7.57
C ASP A 212 -6.09 18.39 9.04
N GLU A 213 -5.81 17.32 9.79
CA GLU A 213 -5.26 17.41 11.15
C GLU A 213 -3.93 18.18 11.18
N ILE A 214 -2.98 17.82 10.32
CA ILE A 214 -1.67 18.48 10.26
C ILE A 214 -1.82 19.99 9.95
N GLN A 215 -2.65 20.34 8.96
CA GLN A 215 -2.88 21.73 8.59
C GLN A 215 -3.55 22.53 9.71
N VAL A 216 -4.47 21.93 10.46
CA VAL A 216 -5.17 22.59 11.56
C VAL A 216 -4.26 22.78 12.78
N LEU A 217 -3.45 21.78 13.12
CA LEU A 217 -2.63 21.79 14.33
C LEU A 217 -1.30 22.54 14.16
N ASP A 218 -0.63 22.40 13.00
CA ASP A 218 0.75 22.87 12.82
C ASP A 218 0.83 24.22 12.08
N GLY A 219 -0.31 24.79 11.69
CA GLY A 219 -0.45 26.17 11.20
C GLY A 219 0.43 26.45 9.97
N GLU A 220 1.31 27.45 10.06
CA GLU A 220 2.22 27.84 8.96
C GLU A 220 3.19 26.71 8.58
N LYS A 221 3.53 25.80 9.51
CA LYS A 221 4.38 24.63 9.24
C LYS A 221 3.59 23.44 8.67
N GLY A 222 2.27 23.52 8.63
CA GLY A 222 1.42 22.42 8.21
C GLY A 222 1.71 21.93 6.79
N LEU A 223 2.14 22.81 5.88
CA LEU A 223 2.49 22.39 4.52
C LEU A 223 3.77 21.53 4.49
N GLU A 224 4.81 21.89 5.26
CA GLU A 224 6.05 21.10 5.36
C GLU A 224 5.77 19.73 5.98
N GLU A 225 4.97 19.69 7.04
CA GLU A 225 4.57 18.44 7.70
C GLU A 225 3.70 17.55 6.80
N VAL A 226 2.83 18.14 5.96
CA VAL A 226 2.08 17.38 4.95
C VAL A 226 3.03 16.77 3.92
N MET A 227 4.05 17.50 3.46
CA MET A 227 5.04 16.97 2.53
C MET A 227 5.88 15.86 3.17
N ARG A 228 6.34 16.03 4.42
CA ARG A 228 6.99 14.98 5.22
C ARG A 228 6.12 13.73 5.30
N PHE A 229 4.84 13.89 5.66
CA PHE A 229 3.89 12.78 5.73
C PHE A 229 3.75 12.05 4.39
N VAL A 230 3.65 12.77 3.27
CA VAL A 230 3.51 12.17 1.94
C VAL A 230 4.76 11.36 1.55
N LEU A 231 5.96 11.87 1.85
CA LEU A 231 7.20 11.15 1.60
C LEU A 231 7.30 9.90 2.49
N ASP A 232 6.96 10.05 3.78
CA ASP A 232 6.94 8.96 4.74
C ASP A 232 5.97 7.83 4.34
N ASP A 233 4.75 8.20 3.98
CA ASP A 233 3.69 7.29 3.53
C ASP A 233 4.09 6.56 2.23
N SER A 234 4.84 7.22 1.34
CA SER A 234 5.36 6.60 0.12
C SER A 234 6.38 5.49 0.41
N MET A 235 7.15 5.63 1.49
CA MET A 235 8.17 4.66 1.94
C MET A 235 7.63 3.61 2.91
N GLN A 236 6.35 3.68 3.28
CA GLN A 236 5.78 2.83 4.32
C GLN A 236 5.91 1.34 3.98
N GLU A 237 5.75 0.96 2.72
CA GLU A 237 5.88 -0.45 2.30
C GLU A 237 7.31 -0.98 2.46
N ALA A 238 8.32 -0.21 2.04
CA ALA A 238 9.73 -0.54 2.26
C ALA A 238 10.06 -0.63 3.76
N ARG A 239 9.54 0.31 4.56
CA ARG A 239 9.71 0.27 6.02
C ARG A 239 9.16 -1.00 6.65
N LEU A 240 7.93 -1.37 6.29
CA LEU A 240 7.30 -2.58 6.82
C LEU A 240 8.03 -3.85 6.36
N ALA A 241 8.52 -3.89 5.12
CA ALA A 241 9.36 -4.97 4.63
C ALA A 241 10.66 -5.08 5.44
N TYR A 242 11.39 -3.99 5.60
CA TYR A 242 12.62 -3.92 6.39
C TYR A 242 12.41 -4.37 7.84
N GLN A 243 11.42 -3.80 8.53
CA GLN A 243 11.10 -4.17 9.92
C GLN A 243 10.69 -5.64 10.02
N GLY A 244 9.95 -6.15 9.04
CA GLY A 244 9.59 -7.56 8.97
C GLY A 244 10.80 -8.47 8.87
N MET A 245 11.81 -8.09 8.07
CA MET A 245 13.08 -8.81 7.99
C MET A 245 13.85 -8.77 9.32
N LEU A 246 13.89 -7.62 10.00
CA LEU A 246 14.54 -7.53 11.31
C LEU A 246 13.87 -8.44 12.35
N VAL A 247 12.54 -8.43 12.43
CA VAL A 247 11.78 -9.29 13.37
C VAL A 247 12.07 -10.76 13.13
N GLU A 248 12.11 -11.18 11.86
CA GLU A 248 12.44 -12.55 11.51
C GLU A 248 13.90 -12.88 11.84
N LEU A 249 14.83 -11.96 11.58
CA LEU A 249 16.24 -12.15 11.85
C LEU A 249 16.51 -12.31 13.36
N MET A 250 15.82 -11.56 14.22
CA MET A 250 16.06 -11.56 15.68
C MET A 250 16.07 -12.96 16.32
N ASP A 251 15.21 -13.88 15.89
CA ASP A 251 15.10 -15.23 16.47
C ASP A 251 16.20 -16.19 15.97
N GLN A 252 16.80 -15.90 14.81
CA GLN A 252 17.72 -16.80 14.10
C GLN A 252 19.03 -16.14 13.66
N VAL A 253 19.34 -14.95 14.18
CA VAL A 253 20.47 -14.12 13.72
C VAL A 253 21.79 -14.86 13.76
N LYS A 254 22.03 -15.69 14.78
CA LYS A 254 23.23 -16.54 14.87
C LYS A 254 23.38 -17.45 13.66
N THR A 255 22.33 -18.23 13.36
CA THR A 255 22.32 -19.17 12.23
C THR A 255 22.51 -18.44 10.91
N VAL A 256 21.86 -17.29 10.74
CA VAL A 256 21.95 -16.49 9.52
C VAL A 256 23.35 -15.89 9.33
N VAL A 257 23.94 -15.30 10.38
CA VAL A 257 25.29 -14.72 10.35
C VAL A 257 26.34 -15.79 10.03
N GLU A 258 26.24 -16.97 10.65
CA GLU A 258 27.10 -18.12 10.35
C GLU A 258 27.00 -18.54 8.87
N LYS A 259 25.78 -18.57 8.30
CA LYS A 259 25.56 -18.92 6.89
C LYS A 259 26.01 -17.84 5.91
N ALA A 260 25.84 -16.57 6.28
CA ALA A 260 26.33 -15.43 5.53
C ALA A 260 27.87 -15.36 5.51
N SER A 261 28.55 -16.14 6.36
CA SER A 261 30.01 -16.13 6.52
C SER A 261 30.56 -14.73 6.87
N VAL A 262 29.79 -13.98 7.67
CA VAL A 262 30.18 -12.64 8.14
C VAL A 262 30.89 -12.76 9.49
N ASP A 263 32.14 -12.32 9.56
CA ASP A 263 33.00 -12.44 10.74
C ASP A 263 33.30 -11.09 11.43
N SER A 264 32.63 -10.00 11.02
CA SER A 264 32.82 -8.67 11.60
C SER A 264 32.41 -8.62 13.08
N SER A 265 33.09 -7.75 13.83
CA SER A 265 32.80 -7.54 15.27
C SER A 265 31.36 -7.09 15.52
N GLU A 266 30.82 -6.29 14.62
CA GLU A 266 29.47 -5.76 14.63
C GLU A 266 28.45 -6.88 14.40
N ALA A 267 28.74 -7.84 13.50
CA ALA A 267 27.90 -9.01 13.31
C ALA A 267 27.88 -9.92 14.55
N GLN A 268 29.03 -10.09 15.23
CA GLN A 268 29.07 -10.84 16.50
C GLN A 268 28.28 -10.13 17.60
N ALA A 269 28.36 -8.80 17.70
CA ALA A 269 27.55 -8.02 18.63
C ALA A 269 26.04 -8.15 18.33
N LEU A 270 25.66 -8.25 17.06
CA LEU A 270 24.27 -8.48 16.66
C LEU A 270 23.78 -9.88 17.10
N VAL A 271 24.65 -10.89 17.03
CA VAL A 271 24.34 -12.26 17.50
C VAL A 271 24.04 -12.30 19.00
N GLU A 272 24.71 -11.47 19.80
CA GLU A 272 24.44 -11.35 21.25
C GLU A 272 23.04 -10.80 21.55
N LEU A 273 22.40 -10.11 20.59
CA LEU A 273 21.03 -9.60 20.70
C LEU A 273 19.96 -10.62 20.29
N GLN A 274 20.34 -11.87 19.96
CA GLN A 274 19.39 -12.90 19.56
C GLN A 274 18.33 -13.10 20.65
N LYS A 275 17.07 -12.90 20.28
CA LYS A 275 15.92 -13.12 21.14
C LYS A 275 14.66 -13.40 20.32
N LYS A 276 13.77 -14.19 20.87
CA LYS A 276 12.44 -14.38 20.30
C LYS A 276 11.66 -13.06 20.37
N PRO A 277 11.12 -12.55 19.24
CA PRO A 277 10.34 -11.31 19.25
C PRO A 277 9.13 -11.39 20.20
N SER A 278 8.86 -10.30 20.93
CA SER A 278 7.69 -10.23 21.80
C SER A 278 6.39 -10.35 21.01
N THR A 279 5.37 -10.96 21.64
CA THR A 279 4.00 -10.97 21.12
C THR A 279 3.26 -9.68 21.43
N ASP A 280 3.73 -8.89 22.40
CA ASP A 280 3.17 -7.57 22.71
C ASP A 280 3.65 -6.53 21.66
N PRO A 281 2.74 -5.81 20.99
CA PRO A 281 3.12 -4.85 19.96
C PRO A 281 3.99 -3.69 20.42
N ALA A 282 3.88 -3.25 21.68
CA ALA A 282 4.67 -2.11 22.17
C ALA A 282 6.10 -2.56 22.48
N GLU A 283 6.23 -3.66 23.21
CA GLU A 283 7.53 -4.26 23.50
C GLU A 283 8.26 -4.69 22.21
N GLN A 284 7.55 -5.29 21.25
CA GLN A 284 8.15 -5.68 19.98
C GLN A 284 8.73 -4.49 19.21
N ILE A 285 8.10 -3.31 19.25
CA ILE A 285 8.64 -2.11 18.60
C ILE A 285 9.95 -1.68 19.27
N GLU A 286 10.01 -1.69 20.60
CA GLU A 286 11.24 -1.36 21.33
C GLU A 286 12.37 -2.34 20.99
N GLN A 287 12.05 -3.63 20.90
CA GLN A 287 13.00 -4.66 20.49
C GLN A 287 13.49 -4.46 19.05
N ILE A 288 12.59 -4.08 18.12
CA ILE A 288 12.97 -3.76 16.73
C ILE A 288 13.90 -2.56 16.70
N ILE A 289 13.63 -1.49 17.46
CA ILE A 289 14.46 -0.28 17.50
C ILE A 289 15.86 -0.58 18.04
N GLU A 290 15.95 -1.35 19.13
CA GLU A 290 17.23 -1.80 19.70
C GLU A 290 18.03 -2.61 18.67
N PHE A 291 17.38 -3.59 18.04
CA PHE A 291 18.01 -4.46 17.06
C PHE A 291 18.41 -3.70 15.79
N ASP A 292 17.56 -2.81 15.26
CA ASP A 292 17.85 -1.94 14.12
C ASP A 292 19.06 -1.04 14.40
N THR A 293 19.15 -0.49 15.61
CA THR A 293 20.27 0.37 16.03
C THR A 293 21.61 -0.38 15.99
N ALA A 294 21.62 -1.67 16.36
CA ALA A 294 22.79 -2.52 16.24
C ALA A 294 23.04 -2.92 14.77
N PHE A 295 21.99 -3.28 14.03
CA PHE A 295 22.06 -3.72 12.65
C PHE A 295 22.64 -2.64 11.72
N ARG A 296 22.26 -1.38 11.92
CA ARG A 296 22.78 -0.22 11.16
C ARG A 296 24.27 0.07 11.38
N LYS A 297 24.93 -0.57 12.35
CA LYS A 297 26.38 -0.45 12.55
C LYS A 297 27.17 -1.38 11.61
N LEU A 298 26.50 -2.35 11.00
CA LEU A 298 27.13 -3.24 10.02
C LEU A 298 27.61 -2.47 8.80
N GLY A 299 28.66 -2.98 8.15
CA GLY A 299 28.99 -2.58 6.79
C GLY A 299 27.85 -2.93 5.83
N TYR A 300 27.76 -2.19 4.72
CA TYR A 300 26.78 -2.45 3.67
C TYR A 300 26.81 -3.91 3.19
N ASP A 301 28.01 -4.43 2.87
CA ASP A 301 28.17 -5.79 2.36
C ASP A 301 27.70 -6.85 3.37
N ASP A 302 28.00 -6.63 4.66
CA ASP A 302 27.56 -7.52 5.75
C ASP A 302 26.04 -7.53 5.88
N ALA A 303 25.40 -6.36 5.85
CA ALA A 303 23.96 -6.24 5.97
C ALA A 303 23.23 -6.93 4.78
N VAL A 304 23.73 -6.72 3.56
CA VAL A 304 23.21 -7.39 2.36
C VAL A 304 23.42 -8.90 2.45
N ALA A 305 24.60 -9.37 2.85
CA ALA A 305 24.88 -10.80 3.00
C ALA A 305 23.97 -11.47 4.03
N ILE A 306 23.76 -10.83 5.19
CA ILE A 306 22.88 -11.32 6.25
C ILE A 306 21.43 -11.39 5.79
N PHE A 307 20.88 -10.32 5.18
CA PHE A 307 19.50 -10.38 4.69
C PHE A 307 19.32 -11.36 3.54
N THR A 308 20.31 -11.50 2.66
CA THR A 308 20.28 -12.49 1.57
C THR A 308 20.29 -13.91 2.13
N ALA A 309 21.16 -14.19 3.11
CA ALA A 309 21.20 -15.49 3.79
C ALA A 309 19.88 -15.79 4.51
N MET A 310 19.31 -14.83 5.24
CA MET A 310 18.02 -14.97 5.92
C MET A 310 16.92 -15.36 4.92
N ARG A 311 16.88 -14.72 3.75
CA ARG A 311 15.88 -15.05 2.73
C ARG A 311 16.09 -16.44 2.14
N GLY A 312 17.34 -16.87 1.96
CA GLY A 312 17.67 -18.22 1.48
C GLY A 312 17.25 -19.34 2.45
N GLU A 313 17.05 -19.01 3.73
CA GLU A 313 16.62 -19.95 4.76
C GLU A 313 15.11 -20.16 4.85
N ARG A 314 14.32 -19.35 4.17
CA ARG A 314 12.86 -19.48 4.22
C ARG A 314 12.43 -20.72 3.45
N GLU A 315 11.75 -21.66 4.14
CA GLU A 315 11.13 -22.84 3.52
C GLU A 315 10.17 -22.46 2.39
N PHE A 316 9.52 -21.30 2.51
CA PHE A 316 8.66 -20.73 1.50
C PHE A 316 9.23 -19.39 1.07
N GLU A 317 9.99 -19.38 -0.03
CA GLU A 317 10.56 -18.16 -0.61
C GLU A 317 9.52 -17.02 -0.69
N ASN A 318 8.25 -17.35 -0.97
CA ASN A 318 7.17 -16.39 -1.17
C ASN A 318 6.30 -16.10 0.07
N VAL A 319 6.58 -16.65 1.26
CA VAL A 319 5.76 -16.41 2.47
C VAL A 319 6.64 -15.85 3.57
N ALA A 320 6.80 -14.52 3.59
CA ALA A 320 7.50 -13.85 4.67
C ALA A 320 6.67 -13.92 5.98
N PRO A 321 7.25 -14.32 7.12
CA PRO A 321 6.56 -14.30 8.40
C PRO A 321 6.06 -12.90 8.66
N THR A 322 4.77 -12.81 8.91
CA THR A 322 4.11 -11.53 9.13
C THR A 322 4.44 -11.13 10.56
N ILE A 323 4.93 -9.89 10.79
CA ILE A 323 5.01 -9.36 12.17
C ILE A 323 3.64 -9.65 12.78
N SER A 324 3.55 -10.15 14.00
CA SER A 324 2.25 -10.52 14.62
C SER A 324 1.25 -9.36 14.58
N THR A 325 1.75 -8.11 14.55
CA THR A 325 0.98 -6.89 14.31
C THR A 325 0.47 -6.70 12.87
N ILE A 326 1.02 -7.39 11.87
CA ILE A 326 0.70 -7.33 10.43
C ILE A 326 -0.12 -8.58 9.98
N ASP A 327 -0.30 -9.63 10.80
CA ASP A 327 -1.12 -10.81 10.44
C ASP A 327 -2.61 -10.52 10.63
N VAL A 328 -3.15 -9.64 9.77
CA VAL A 328 -4.46 -8.99 9.97
C VAL A 328 -5.64 -9.63 9.25
N MET A 329 -5.40 -10.54 8.30
CA MET A 329 -6.48 -11.12 7.49
C MET A 329 -6.99 -12.46 8.00
N HIS A 330 -6.23 -13.17 8.83
CA HIS A 330 -6.65 -14.44 9.43
C HIS A 330 -7.51 -14.28 10.69
N ASP A 331 -7.58 -13.09 11.29
CA ASP A 331 -8.26 -12.87 12.58
C ASP A 331 -9.60 -12.12 12.47
N ARG A 332 -10.40 -12.37 11.41
CA ARG A 332 -11.75 -11.76 11.28
C ARG A 332 -12.66 -12.08 12.46
N LYS A 333 -12.44 -13.19 13.17
CA LYS A 333 -13.22 -13.59 14.35
C LYS A 333 -13.04 -12.58 15.51
N LYS A 334 -11.80 -12.17 15.82
CA LYS A 334 -11.56 -11.11 16.81
C LYS A 334 -12.08 -9.74 16.36
N ILE A 335 -12.19 -9.50 15.06
CA ILE A 335 -12.65 -8.22 14.51
C ILE A 335 -14.17 -8.11 14.60
N THR A 336 -14.90 -9.19 14.34
CA THR A 336 -16.35 -9.25 14.62
C THR A 336 -16.63 -9.12 16.10
N ASP A 337 -15.80 -9.69 16.97
CA ASP A 337 -15.95 -9.56 18.43
C ASP A 337 -15.52 -8.15 18.94
N ALA A 338 -14.59 -7.48 18.26
CA ALA A 338 -14.16 -6.11 18.58
C ALA A 338 -15.05 -5.01 17.97
N ILE A 339 -15.85 -5.31 16.94
CA ILE A 339 -16.89 -4.38 16.44
C ILE A 339 -18.08 -4.32 17.42
N ASP A 340 -18.15 -5.22 18.41
CA ASP A 340 -18.99 -5.08 19.60
C ASP A 340 -18.41 -4.06 20.62
N LEU A 341 -17.65 -3.08 20.12
CA LEU A 341 -17.20 -1.89 20.84
C LEU A 341 -18.43 -1.10 21.29
N LYS A 342 -18.75 -1.29 22.56
CA LYS A 342 -19.66 -0.47 23.37
C LYS A 342 -19.44 1.02 23.09
N MET A 343 -20.25 1.61 22.21
CA MET A 343 -20.29 3.06 22.05
C MET A 343 -21.08 3.64 23.22
N THR A 344 -20.37 4.27 24.15
CA THR A 344 -20.96 5.15 25.16
C THR A 344 -21.23 6.51 24.54
N ASP A 345 -22.48 6.96 24.58
CA ASP A 345 -22.84 8.32 24.20
C ASP A 345 -22.23 9.30 25.20
N GLY A 346 -21.30 10.14 24.72
CA GLY A 346 -20.55 11.09 25.55
C GLY A 346 -21.40 12.18 26.21
N ARG A 347 -22.69 12.32 25.87
CA ARG A 347 -23.59 13.26 26.55
C ARG A 347 -24.40 12.66 27.68
N THR A 348 -24.67 11.36 27.64
CA THR A 348 -25.58 10.69 28.57
C THR A 348 -24.87 9.66 29.45
N GLY A 349 -23.68 9.22 29.04
CA GLY A 349 -22.95 8.13 29.70
C GLY A 349 -23.59 6.75 29.49
N GLU A 350 -24.66 6.66 28.71
CA GLU A 350 -25.32 5.40 28.42
C GLU A 350 -24.59 4.63 27.32
N THR A 351 -24.40 3.34 27.58
CA THR A 351 -23.79 2.41 26.63
C THR A 351 -24.87 1.89 25.69
N LEU A 352 -24.87 2.32 24.43
CA LEU A 352 -25.82 1.82 23.45
C LEU A 352 -25.35 0.47 22.91
N HIS A 353 -25.90 -0.59 23.48
CA HIS A 353 -25.71 -1.94 22.97
C HIS A 353 -26.63 -2.17 21.76
N ASN A 354 -26.04 -2.30 20.58
CA ASN A 354 -26.78 -2.59 19.34
C ASN A 354 -26.60 -4.05 18.89
N SER A 355 -26.51 -4.97 19.86
CA SER A 355 -26.45 -6.39 19.57
C SER A 355 -27.86 -6.92 19.26
N VAL A 356 -28.02 -7.49 18.07
CA VAL A 356 -29.25 -8.17 17.62
C VAL A 356 -29.64 -9.29 18.61
N GLU A 357 -28.67 -9.92 19.28
CA GLU A 357 -28.90 -10.90 20.35
C GLU A 357 -29.63 -10.30 21.55
N GLN A 358 -29.31 -9.08 21.99
CA GLN A 358 -29.99 -8.47 23.14
C GLN A 358 -31.41 -8.05 22.81
N LYS A 359 -31.66 -7.51 21.61
CA LYS A 359 -33.03 -7.24 21.13
C LYS A 359 -33.85 -8.52 21.02
N LYS A 360 -33.21 -9.63 20.64
CA LYS A 360 -33.84 -10.96 20.61
C LYS A 360 -34.16 -11.46 22.03
N GLN A 361 -33.23 -11.32 22.98
CA GLN A 361 -33.45 -11.70 24.38
C GLN A 361 -34.50 -10.83 25.09
N GLU A 362 -34.57 -9.53 24.79
CA GLU A 362 -35.63 -8.66 25.29
C GLU A 362 -36.99 -8.96 24.66
N ALA A 363 -37.03 -9.28 23.37
CA ALA A 363 -38.25 -9.74 22.71
C ALA A 363 -38.73 -11.09 23.28
N GLU A 364 -37.82 -12.03 23.55
CA GLU A 364 -38.13 -13.32 24.19
C GLU A 364 -38.61 -13.14 25.64
N LYS A 365 -38.02 -12.21 26.41
CA LYS A 365 -38.49 -11.87 27.76
C LYS A 365 -39.87 -11.21 27.75
N LYS A 366 -40.13 -10.28 26.84
CA LYS A 366 -41.46 -9.68 26.68
C LYS A 366 -42.51 -10.70 26.27
N ALA A 367 -42.17 -11.60 25.33
CA ALA A 367 -43.06 -12.68 24.93
C ALA A 367 -43.37 -13.68 26.06
N GLN A 368 -42.46 -13.86 27.02
CA GLN A 368 -42.70 -14.68 28.21
C GLN A 368 -43.55 -13.96 29.27
N GLN A 369 -43.47 -12.64 29.36
CA GLN A 369 -44.28 -11.83 30.28
C GLN A 369 -45.71 -11.58 29.76
N GLU A 370 -45.92 -11.64 28.45
CA GLU A 370 -47.25 -11.47 27.83
C GLU A 370 -48.03 -12.78 27.68
N LYS A 371 -47.53 -13.92 28.21
CA LYS A 371 -48.37 -15.13 28.31
C LYS A 371 -49.48 -14.88 29.34
N PRO A 372 -50.75 -14.80 28.94
CA PRO A 372 -51.83 -14.56 29.89
C PRO A 372 -51.97 -15.79 30.78
N GLU A 373 -51.98 -15.57 32.09
CA GLU A 373 -52.47 -16.52 33.09
C GLU A 373 -53.97 -16.75 32.83
N ASN A 374 -54.27 -17.64 31.89
CA ASN A 374 -55.56 -18.29 31.79
C ASN A 374 -55.36 -19.73 32.21
N GLU A 375 -56.21 -20.15 33.14
CA GLU A 375 -56.43 -21.49 33.68
C GLU A 375 -55.82 -21.77 35.07
N SER A 376 -56.55 -21.33 36.11
CA SER A 376 -56.96 -22.24 37.18
C SER A 376 -58.09 -21.62 37.99
N GLY A 377 -59.32 -22.05 37.72
CA GLY A 377 -60.51 -21.62 38.44
C GLY A 377 -61.67 -22.60 38.28
N ASP A 378 -61.41 -23.89 38.43
CA ASP A 378 -62.43 -24.90 38.77
C ASP A 378 -62.60 -24.92 40.30
N ASN A 379 -63.72 -24.35 40.78
CA ASN A 379 -64.66 -24.90 41.77
C ASN A 379 -65.63 -23.85 42.29
#